data_AF-A0A8T6SC75-F1
#
_entry.id   AF-A0A8T6SC75-F1
#
_cell.length_a   1.000
_cell.length_b   1.000
_cell.length_c   1.000
_cell.angle_alpha   90.00
_cell.angle_beta   90.00
_cell.angle_gamma   90.00
#
_symmetry.space_group_name_H-M   'P 1'
#
loop_
_entity.id
_entity.type
_entity.pdbx_description
1 polymer ?
#
loop_
_entity_poly.entity_id
_entity_poly.type
_entity_poly.pdbx_seq_one_letter_code
_entity_poly.pdbx_strand_id
1 'polypeptide(L)'
;MKSTSSEDREFTPGLVLMGPNVNNQGDVPDYVEVPVGADALVVGGEQPAQATYEPFSPSSFYSLADVALDAPSPGTYYIAVYEPSRGGHYGLAIGDREEYTLSEWILIPINLISVYQWEGQSLAIIFAPMGVTLAIGLGLIVWRLRNKGLAQTLLDWTGTLAGLLFLGSGAMILFQTALTLTKASLVPEIAVTLMLALIPILLGVVVLRLVLRSRGKVGIRKRVYLAILGLIALFAWAGLLVGPALALIASVLPTRARVSSQRRNSGN
;
A
#
# COMPACT_ATOMS: atom_id res chain seq x y z
N MET A 1 9.20 -12.89 12.18
CA MET A 1 7.90 -13.21 11.52
C MET A 1 8.12 -13.80 10.13
N LYS A 2 7.16 -14.54 9.57
CA LYS A 2 7.21 -15.06 8.18
C LYS A 2 5.94 -14.79 7.38
N SER A 3 6.06 -14.92 6.07
CA SER A 3 4.96 -14.79 5.11
C SER A 3 3.91 -15.90 5.27
N THR A 4 2.68 -15.62 4.85
CA THR A 4 1.61 -16.64 4.74
C THR A 4 1.61 -17.36 3.39
N SER A 5 2.65 -17.16 2.57
CA SER A 5 2.86 -17.89 1.32
C SER A 5 2.94 -19.40 1.57
N SER A 6 2.41 -20.19 0.63
CA SER A 6 2.53 -21.65 0.67
C SER A 6 3.98 -22.13 0.56
N GLU A 7 4.86 -21.34 -0.05
CA GLU A 7 6.28 -21.65 -0.20
C GLU A 7 7.03 -21.67 1.14
N ASP A 8 6.60 -20.83 2.10
CA ASP A 8 7.22 -20.69 3.42
C ASP A 8 6.50 -21.55 4.50
N ARG A 9 5.61 -22.46 4.09
CA ARG A 9 4.74 -23.21 5.03
C ARG A 9 5.54 -23.99 6.08
N GLU A 10 6.59 -24.66 5.67
CA GLU A 10 7.42 -25.52 6.52
C GLU A 10 8.65 -24.79 7.10
N PHE A 11 8.86 -23.52 6.74
CA PHE A 11 9.97 -22.69 7.24
C PHE A 11 9.58 -22.10 8.60
N THR A 12 10.25 -22.46 9.70
CA THR A 12 9.86 -22.00 11.06
C THR A 12 11.08 -21.46 11.81
N PRO A 13 11.70 -20.36 11.33
CA PRO A 13 12.93 -19.87 11.89
C PRO A 13 12.78 -19.43 13.35
N GLY A 14 13.81 -19.73 14.13
CA GLY A 14 14.06 -19.15 15.44
C GLY A 14 15.06 -18.01 15.39
N LEU A 15 15.41 -17.48 16.55
CA LEU A 15 16.43 -16.45 16.72
C LEU A 15 17.39 -16.78 17.86
N VAL A 16 18.63 -16.33 17.72
CA VAL A 16 19.64 -16.31 18.78
C VAL A 16 20.01 -14.86 19.04
N LEU A 17 19.70 -14.37 20.24
CA LEU A 17 20.12 -13.06 20.71
C LEU A 17 21.44 -13.22 21.47
N MET A 18 22.47 -12.48 21.06
CA MET A 18 23.81 -12.56 21.64
C MET A 18 24.26 -11.20 22.12
N GLY A 19 24.88 -11.13 23.29
CA GLY A 19 25.38 -9.87 23.82
C GLY A 19 26.00 -10.00 25.21
N PRO A 20 26.55 -8.89 25.72
CA PRO A 20 27.19 -8.90 27.03
C PRO A 20 26.15 -9.08 28.14
N ASN A 21 26.41 -10.03 29.03
CA ASN A 21 25.55 -10.36 30.18
C ASN A 21 24.11 -10.75 29.81
N VAL A 22 23.90 -11.28 28.60
CA VAL A 22 22.64 -11.96 28.26
C VAL A 22 22.60 -13.27 29.06
N ASN A 23 21.44 -13.66 29.59
CA ASN A 23 21.37 -14.94 30.29
C ASN A 23 21.47 -16.09 29.26
N ASN A 24 22.50 -16.94 29.42
CA ASN A 24 22.66 -18.12 28.56
C ASN A 24 21.46 -19.06 28.70
N GLN A 25 20.76 -19.29 27.59
CA GLN A 25 19.58 -20.15 27.58
C GLN A 25 19.39 -20.82 26.21
N GLY A 26 19.14 -22.14 26.25
CA GLY A 26 18.97 -22.97 25.07
C GLY A 26 20.29 -23.34 24.41
N ASP A 27 20.21 -24.26 23.45
CA ASP A 27 21.37 -24.78 22.72
C ASP A 27 21.55 -24.01 21.40
N VAL A 28 22.67 -23.29 21.28
CA VAL A 28 22.99 -22.54 20.06
C VAL A 28 23.32 -23.54 18.95
N PRO A 29 22.70 -23.44 17.75
CA PRO A 29 23.03 -24.34 16.66
C PRO A 29 24.51 -24.24 16.26
N ASP A 30 25.17 -25.37 15.97
CA ASP A 30 26.62 -25.45 15.69
C ASP A 30 27.10 -24.55 14.52
N TYR A 31 26.18 -24.15 13.63
CA TYR A 31 26.45 -23.29 12.48
C TYR A 31 26.20 -21.79 12.75
N VAL A 32 25.78 -21.42 13.98
CA VAL A 32 25.63 -20.04 14.41
C VAL A 32 26.86 -19.64 15.21
N GLU A 33 27.60 -18.65 14.70
CA GLU A 33 28.80 -18.14 15.35
C GLU A 33 28.43 -17.16 16.48
N VAL A 34 28.90 -17.43 17.70
CA VAL A 34 28.75 -16.54 18.86
C VAL A 34 30.03 -15.73 19.04
N PRO A 35 29.96 -14.38 19.04
CA PRO A 35 31.13 -13.54 19.27
C PRO A 35 31.82 -13.85 20.61
N VAL A 36 33.16 -13.78 20.63
CA VAL A 36 33.95 -14.03 21.85
C VAL A 36 33.52 -13.09 22.97
N GLY A 37 33.17 -13.66 24.12
CA GLY A 37 32.73 -12.91 25.31
C GLY A 37 31.26 -12.48 25.28
N ALA A 38 30.49 -12.89 24.28
CA ALA A 38 29.03 -12.74 24.29
C ALA A 38 28.37 -13.99 24.88
N ASP A 39 27.31 -13.77 25.64
CA ASP A 39 26.37 -14.81 26.05
C ASP A 39 25.20 -14.87 25.05
N ALA A 40 24.47 -15.98 25.00
CA ALA A 40 23.45 -16.25 24.00
C ALA A 40 22.11 -16.75 24.58
N LEU A 41 21.01 -16.15 24.11
CA LEU A 41 19.64 -16.55 24.36
C LEU A 41 19.04 -17.11 23.06
N VAL A 42 18.72 -18.40 23.06
CA VAL A 42 18.07 -19.08 21.93
C VAL A 42 16.56 -19.07 22.14
N VAL A 43 15.85 -18.58 21.13
CA VAL A 43 14.38 -18.59 21.09
C VAL A 43 13.93 -19.32 19.83
N GLY A 44 13.33 -20.49 20.04
CA GLY A 44 12.79 -21.32 18.97
C GLY A 44 11.62 -20.65 18.28
N GLY A 45 11.49 -20.87 16.98
CA GLY A 45 10.31 -20.48 16.22
C GLY A 45 9.14 -21.41 16.54
N GLU A 46 7.99 -20.84 16.88
CA GLU A 46 6.74 -21.56 17.05
C GLU A 46 5.75 -21.18 15.95
N GLN A 47 5.14 -22.19 15.30
CA GLN A 47 4.13 -21.94 14.27
C GLN A 47 2.75 -21.76 14.93
N PRO A 48 2.18 -20.55 14.93
CA PRO A 48 0.83 -20.36 15.45
C PRO A 48 -0.21 -20.97 14.49
N ALA A 49 -1.40 -21.27 15.04
CA ALA A 49 -2.49 -21.89 14.30
C ALA A 49 -3.12 -20.97 13.24
N GLN A 50 -3.09 -19.64 13.46
CA GLN A 50 -3.62 -18.64 12.56
C GLN A 50 -2.62 -17.50 12.36
N ALA A 51 -2.71 -16.83 11.21
CA ALA A 51 -1.89 -15.66 10.93
C ALA A 51 -2.40 -14.43 11.71
N THR A 52 -1.47 -13.52 12.02
CA THR A 52 -1.78 -12.20 12.57
C THR A 52 -2.24 -11.28 11.44
N TYR A 53 -3.26 -10.46 11.72
CA TYR A 53 -3.76 -9.43 10.81
C TYR A 53 -3.01 -8.11 11.07
N GLU A 54 -2.47 -7.48 10.02
CA GLU A 54 -1.84 -6.16 10.09
C GLU A 54 -2.76 -5.10 9.47
N PRO A 55 -3.29 -4.14 10.26
CA PRO A 55 -4.34 -3.23 9.82
C PRO A 55 -3.89 -2.09 8.89
N PHE A 56 -2.62 -1.70 8.89
CA PHE A 56 -2.15 -0.56 8.09
C PHE A 56 -1.82 -0.95 6.63
N SER A 57 -1.38 -2.17 6.40
CA SER A 57 -0.98 -2.76 5.12
C SER A 57 -1.95 -3.81 4.58
N PRO A 58 -3.18 -3.90 5.12
CA PRO A 58 -4.04 -5.10 5.08
C PRO A 58 -3.34 -6.41 4.75
N SER A 59 -2.34 -6.80 5.53
CA SER A 59 -1.50 -7.98 5.29
C SER A 59 -1.63 -9.00 6.42
N SER A 60 -1.06 -10.18 6.21
CA SER A 60 -1.03 -11.28 7.17
C SER A 60 0.35 -11.91 7.25
N PHE A 61 0.78 -12.18 8.47
CA PHE A 61 2.05 -12.86 8.73
C PHE A 61 1.92 -13.82 9.92
N TYR A 62 2.83 -14.77 10.01
CA TYR A 62 2.98 -15.59 11.21
C TYR A 62 4.07 -14.97 12.11
N SER A 63 3.71 -14.58 13.32
CA SER A 63 4.70 -14.28 14.37
C SER A 63 5.24 -15.60 14.91
N LEU A 64 6.55 -15.79 14.85
CA LEU A 64 7.18 -17.09 15.11
C LEU A 64 8.01 -17.08 16.40
N ALA A 65 8.75 -16.00 16.61
CA ALA A 65 9.61 -15.82 17.75
C ALA A 65 9.61 -14.33 18.09
N ASP A 66 9.58 -14.03 19.37
CA ASP A 66 9.58 -12.69 19.93
C ASP A 66 10.47 -12.67 21.17
N VAL A 67 11.25 -11.59 21.33
CA VAL A 67 12.09 -11.37 22.51
C VAL A 67 12.04 -9.91 22.89
N ALA A 68 11.56 -9.66 24.09
CA ALA A 68 11.68 -8.37 24.77
C ALA A 68 12.71 -8.50 25.89
N LEU A 69 13.76 -7.69 25.83
CA LEU A 69 14.84 -7.68 26.82
C LEU A 69 15.33 -6.24 27.02
N ASP A 70 15.34 -5.78 28.27
CA ASP A 70 16.11 -4.60 28.65
C ASP A 70 17.59 -4.94 28.57
N ALA A 71 18.35 -4.21 27.76
CA ALA A 71 19.77 -4.48 27.54
C ALA A 71 20.53 -4.56 28.88
N PRO A 72 21.01 -5.75 29.30
CA PRO A 72 21.56 -5.95 30.65
C PRO A 72 22.87 -5.18 30.89
N SER A 73 23.58 -4.80 29.83
CA SER A 73 24.75 -3.94 29.93
C SER A 73 24.97 -3.13 28.64
N PRO A 74 25.66 -1.97 28.71
CA PRO A 74 26.02 -1.24 27.51
C PRO A 74 26.94 -2.08 26.61
N GLY A 75 26.61 -2.18 25.34
CA GLY A 75 27.44 -2.90 24.37
C GLY A 75 26.71 -3.21 23.08
N THR A 76 27.35 -4.00 22.23
CA THR A 76 26.78 -4.46 20.97
C THR A 76 26.04 -5.76 21.19
N TYR A 77 24.81 -5.81 20.68
CA TYR A 77 23.99 -7.01 20.64
C TYR A 77 23.87 -7.49 19.20
N TYR A 78 23.95 -8.80 19.00
CA TYR A 78 23.83 -9.46 17.72
C TYR A 78 22.59 -10.34 17.72
N ILE A 79 21.90 -10.42 16.58
CA ILE A 79 20.78 -11.34 16.40
C ILE A 79 21.10 -12.20 15.19
N ALA A 80 21.04 -13.52 15.35
CA ALA A 80 21.08 -14.47 14.26
C ALA A 80 19.70 -15.11 14.10
N VAL A 81 19.16 -15.09 12.89
CA VAL A 81 17.95 -15.86 12.55
C VAL A 81 18.41 -17.20 11.98
N TYR A 82 17.86 -18.31 12.50
CA TYR A 82 18.30 -19.65 12.14
C TYR A 82 17.13 -20.56 11.80
N GLU A 83 17.36 -21.48 10.87
CA GLU A 83 16.46 -22.58 10.53
C GLU A 83 17.33 -23.74 9.99
N PRO A 84 17.33 -24.93 10.62
CA PRO A 84 18.25 -26.01 10.25
C PRO A 84 17.91 -26.71 8.93
N SER A 85 16.65 -26.68 8.49
CA SER A 85 16.19 -27.59 7.42
C SER A 85 16.05 -26.93 6.05
N ARG A 86 15.68 -25.65 5.99
CA ARG A 86 15.35 -24.95 4.74
C ARG A 86 15.43 -23.44 4.87
N GLY A 87 15.55 -22.77 3.73
CA GLY A 87 15.36 -21.32 3.64
C GLY A 87 13.89 -20.94 3.49
N GLY A 88 13.62 -19.65 3.67
CA GLY A 88 12.33 -19.04 3.44
C GLY A 88 12.37 -17.54 3.72
N HIS A 89 11.28 -16.84 3.41
CA HIS A 89 11.20 -15.41 3.61
C HIS A 89 10.80 -15.07 5.05
N TYR A 90 11.53 -14.16 5.67
CA TYR A 90 11.21 -13.65 7.01
C TYR A 90 11.35 -12.13 7.09
N GLY A 91 10.66 -11.56 8.07
CA GLY A 91 10.87 -10.20 8.55
C GLY A 91 11.41 -10.24 9.99
N LEU A 92 12.38 -9.39 10.28
CA LEU A 92 12.93 -9.17 11.61
C LEU A 92 12.72 -7.70 11.96
N ALA A 93 11.92 -7.45 13.01
CA ALA A 93 11.76 -6.13 13.60
C ALA A 93 12.70 -6.03 14.81
N ILE A 94 13.40 -4.91 14.96
CA ILE A 94 14.35 -4.67 16.04
C ILE A 94 14.05 -3.31 16.68
N GLY A 95 13.69 -3.33 17.96
CA GLY A 95 13.40 -2.14 18.76
C GLY A 95 12.09 -1.44 18.40
N ASP A 96 11.74 -0.44 19.21
CA ASP A 96 10.43 0.24 19.16
C ASP A 96 10.52 1.73 18.77
N ARG A 97 11.68 2.20 18.28
CA ARG A 97 11.81 3.60 17.84
C ARG A 97 11.18 3.81 16.47
N GLU A 98 10.00 4.41 16.47
CA GLU A 98 9.34 4.87 15.25
C GLU A 98 9.84 6.28 14.86
N GLU A 99 10.65 6.36 13.82
CA GLU A 99 10.97 7.61 13.13
C GLU A 99 10.53 7.47 11.67
N TYR A 100 9.64 8.36 11.21
CA TYR A 100 9.18 8.40 9.83
C TYR A 100 9.65 9.69 9.15
N THR A 101 10.50 9.53 8.15
CA THR A 101 10.85 10.62 7.24
C THR A 101 9.70 10.94 6.28
N LEU A 102 9.70 12.15 5.74
CA LEU A 102 8.72 12.55 4.73
C LEU A 102 8.78 11.65 3.48
N SER A 103 9.98 11.22 3.09
CA SER A 103 10.17 10.29 1.97
C SER A 103 9.56 8.93 2.24
N GLU A 104 9.75 8.37 3.44
CA GLU A 104 9.14 7.10 3.82
C GLU A 104 7.62 7.23 3.82
N TRP A 105 7.09 8.30 4.40
CA TRP A 105 5.64 8.54 4.40
C TRP A 105 5.04 8.59 2.99
N ILE A 106 5.65 9.31 2.06
CA ILE A 106 5.14 9.44 0.69
C ILE A 106 5.24 8.11 -0.08
N LEU A 107 6.25 7.28 0.22
CA LEU A 107 6.52 6.03 -0.50
C LEU A 107 5.77 4.81 0.06
N ILE A 108 5.04 4.94 1.18
CA ILE A 108 4.19 3.87 1.74
C ILE A 108 3.37 3.11 0.68
N PRO A 109 2.60 3.73 -0.24
CA PRO A 109 1.81 2.98 -1.23
C PRO A 109 2.66 2.11 -2.18
N ILE A 110 3.93 2.47 -2.39
CA ILE A 110 4.86 1.66 -3.18
C ILE A 110 5.43 0.53 -2.33
N ASN A 111 5.80 0.82 -1.09
CA ASN A 111 6.31 -0.20 -0.15
C ASN A 111 5.25 -1.28 0.15
N LEU A 112 3.97 -0.92 0.21
CA LEU A 112 2.87 -1.88 0.36
C LEU A 112 2.80 -2.90 -0.77
N ILE A 113 3.18 -2.53 -2.00
CA ILE A 113 3.24 -3.49 -3.12
C ILE A 113 4.31 -4.54 -2.82
N SER A 114 5.46 -4.13 -2.29
CA SER A 114 6.54 -5.06 -1.89
C SER A 114 6.09 -5.97 -0.75
N VAL A 115 5.29 -5.48 0.20
CA VAL A 115 4.69 -6.31 1.26
C VAL A 115 3.80 -7.40 0.64
N TYR A 116 2.87 -7.05 -0.25
CA TYR A 116 2.02 -8.05 -0.90
C TYR A 116 2.81 -9.04 -1.77
N GLN A 117 3.89 -8.60 -2.41
CA GLN A 117 4.76 -9.51 -3.16
C GLN A 117 5.51 -10.46 -2.23
N TRP A 118 5.96 -9.99 -1.07
CA TRP A 118 6.55 -10.83 -0.02
C TRP A 118 5.54 -11.85 0.54
N GLU A 119 4.25 -11.53 0.53
CA GLU A 119 3.17 -12.49 0.81
C GLU A 119 2.92 -13.53 -0.31
N GLY A 120 3.66 -13.45 -1.42
CA GLY A 120 3.53 -14.32 -2.59
C GLY A 120 2.49 -13.85 -3.61
N GLN A 121 1.97 -12.62 -3.50
CA GLN A 121 1.02 -12.11 -4.49
C GLN A 121 1.73 -11.61 -5.76
N SER A 122 1.15 -11.93 -6.93
CA SER A 122 1.60 -11.34 -8.19
C SER A 122 1.07 -9.91 -8.34
N LEU A 123 1.81 -9.07 -9.10
CA LEU A 123 1.37 -7.71 -9.44
C LEU A 123 -0.03 -7.68 -10.09
N ALA A 124 -0.38 -8.70 -10.87
CA ALA A 124 -1.69 -8.81 -11.49
C ALA A 124 -2.82 -8.90 -10.45
N ILE A 125 -2.64 -9.70 -9.40
CA ILE A 125 -3.62 -9.82 -8.31
C ILE A 125 -3.69 -8.52 -7.52
N ILE A 126 -2.53 -7.93 -7.19
CA ILE A 126 -2.45 -6.68 -6.42
C ILE A 126 -3.22 -5.56 -7.14
N PHE A 127 -3.00 -5.38 -8.45
CA PHE A 127 -3.60 -4.30 -9.22
C PHE A 127 -4.97 -4.63 -9.84
N ALA A 128 -5.44 -5.89 -9.78
CA ALA A 128 -6.71 -6.28 -10.37
C ALA A 128 -7.90 -5.40 -9.93
N PRO A 129 -8.09 -5.07 -8.63
CA PRO A 129 -9.21 -4.23 -8.19
C PRO A 129 -9.14 -2.81 -8.78
N MET A 130 -7.95 -2.24 -8.88
CA MET A 130 -7.74 -0.93 -9.51
C MET A 130 -7.99 -1.00 -11.02
N GLY A 131 -7.49 -2.04 -11.71
CA GLY A 131 -7.73 -2.27 -13.13
C GLY A 131 -9.21 -2.42 -13.46
N VAL A 132 -9.96 -3.19 -12.66
CA VAL A 132 -11.42 -3.35 -12.78
C VAL A 132 -12.14 -2.02 -12.54
N THR A 133 -11.75 -1.27 -11.51
CA THR A 133 -12.33 0.06 -11.20
C THR A 133 -12.12 1.03 -12.36
N LEU A 134 -10.92 1.06 -12.94
CA LEU A 134 -10.61 1.88 -14.11
C LEU A 134 -11.44 1.45 -15.32
N ALA A 135 -11.51 0.16 -15.63
CA ALA A 135 -12.24 -0.36 -16.78
C ALA A 135 -13.74 -0.04 -16.71
N ILE A 136 -14.37 -0.34 -15.56
CA ILE A 136 -15.79 -0.05 -15.33
C ILE A 136 -16.04 1.46 -15.36
N GLY A 137 -15.23 2.23 -14.64
CA GLY A 137 -15.38 3.68 -14.55
C GLY A 137 -15.25 4.38 -15.89
N LEU A 138 -14.23 4.04 -16.67
CA LEU A 138 -14.03 4.58 -18.02
C LEU A 138 -15.16 4.13 -18.96
N GLY A 139 -15.58 2.87 -18.91
CA GLY A 139 -16.69 2.34 -19.70
C GLY A 139 -17.99 3.11 -19.45
N LEU A 140 -18.35 3.33 -18.19
CA LEU A 140 -19.53 4.10 -17.79
C LEU A 140 -19.45 5.56 -18.25
N ILE A 141 -18.27 6.16 -18.21
CA ILE A 141 -18.06 7.55 -18.64
C ILE A 141 -18.19 7.65 -20.16
N VAL A 142 -17.51 6.78 -20.92
CA VAL A 142 -17.63 6.75 -22.39
C VAL A 142 -19.08 6.52 -22.83
N TRP A 143 -19.78 5.58 -22.19
CA TRP A 143 -21.20 5.32 -22.45
C TRP A 143 -22.06 6.57 -22.19
N ARG A 144 -21.85 7.24 -21.05
CA ARG A 144 -22.54 8.50 -20.71
C ARG A 144 -22.24 9.61 -21.73
N LEU A 145 -21.00 9.74 -22.20
CA LEU A 145 -20.62 10.77 -23.17
C LEU A 145 -21.28 10.52 -24.54
N ARG A 146 -21.29 9.27 -24.99
CA ARG A 146 -21.97 8.85 -26.23
C ARG A 146 -23.47 9.13 -26.19
N ASN A 147 -24.15 8.74 -25.10
CA ASN A 147 -25.60 8.90 -24.99
C ASN A 147 -26.05 10.36 -24.82
N LYS A 148 -25.19 11.23 -24.27
CA LYS A 148 -25.53 12.63 -23.97
C LYS A 148 -24.88 13.65 -24.91
N GLY A 149 -24.12 13.20 -25.91
CA GLY A 149 -23.40 14.07 -26.85
C GLY A 149 -22.40 15.03 -26.16
N LEU A 150 -21.83 14.61 -25.02
CA LEU A 150 -20.97 15.48 -24.20
C LEU A 150 -19.53 15.40 -24.71
N ALA A 151 -18.92 16.56 -25.00
CA ALA A 151 -17.49 16.66 -25.21
C ALA A 151 -16.76 16.82 -23.87
N GLN A 152 -15.66 16.09 -23.67
CA GLN A 152 -14.76 16.27 -22.53
C GLN A 152 -13.49 17.01 -22.94
N THR A 153 -13.00 17.87 -22.06
CA THR A 153 -11.71 18.53 -22.21
C THR A 153 -10.59 17.62 -21.71
N LEU A 154 -9.32 17.93 -22.04
CA LEU A 154 -8.17 17.21 -21.48
C LEU A 154 -8.18 17.25 -19.95
N LEU A 155 -8.53 18.40 -19.37
CA LEU A 155 -8.70 18.55 -17.92
C LEU A 155 -9.72 17.54 -17.36
N ASP A 156 -10.84 17.33 -18.06
CA ASP A 156 -11.87 16.43 -17.58
C ASP A 156 -11.43 14.96 -17.67
N TRP A 157 -10.67 14.58 -18.70
CA TRP A 157 -10.07 13.24 -18.79
C TRP A 157 -9.03 13.00 -17.70
N THR A 158 -8.10 13.94 -17.51
CA THR A 158 -7.04 13.84 -16.49
C THR A 158 -7.65 13.79 -15.08
N GLY A 159 -8.61 14.66 -14.78
CA GLY A 159 -9.29 14.67 -13.49
C GLY A 159 -10.18 13.43 -13.27
N THR A 160 -10.81 12.92 -14.33
CA THR A 160 -11.54 11.65 -14.28
C THR A 160 -10.61 10.49 -13.93
N LEU A 161 -9.46 10.39 -14.60
CA LEU A 161 -8.49 9.33 -14.37
C LEU A 161 -7.94 9.40 -12.93
N ALA A 162 -7.63 10.61 -12.43
CA ALA A 162 -7.24 10.82 -11.04
C ALA A 162 -8.31 10.31 -10.06
N GLY A 163 -9.57 10.69 -10.27
CA GLY A 163 -10.67 10.24 -9.41
C GLY A 163 -10.92 8.73 -9.46
N LEU A 164 -10.76 8.09 -10.62
CA LEU A 164 -10.87 6.63 -10.73
C LEU A 164 -9.68 5.90 -10.08
N LEU A 165 -8.46 6.44 -10.15
CA LEU A 165 -7.31 5.89 -9.44
C LEU A 165 -7.49 5.98 -7.93
N PHE A 166 -8.06 7.07 -7.42
CA PHE A 166 -8.40 7.21 -6.00
C PHE A 166 -9.41 6.14 -5.58
N LEU A 167 -10.51 5.96 -6.33
CA LEU A 167 -11.43 4.85 -6.09
C LEU A 167 -10.74 3.49 -6.16
N GLY A 168 -9.83 3.31 -7.12
CA GLY A 168 -9.07 2.09 -7.32
C GLY A 168 -8.20 1.73 -6.12
N SER A 169 -7.56 2.71 -5.46
CA SER A 169 -6.83 2.47 -4.21
C SER A 169 -7.74 1.98 -3.09
N GLY A 170 -8.92 2.57 -2.92
CA GLY A 170 -9.90 2.07 -1.96
C GLY A 170 -10.35 0.64 -2.26
N ALA A 171 -10.61 0.33 -3.54
CA ALA A 171 -10.95 -1.03 -3.98
C ALA A 171 -9.82 -2.03 -3.73
N MET A 172 -8.55 -1.62 -3.94
CA MET A 172 -7.38 -2.44 -3.61
C MET A 172 -7.32 -2.74 -2.12
N ILE A 173 -7.45 -1.72 -1.25
CA ILE A 173 -7.40 -1.91 0.22
C ILE A 173 -8.50 -2.89 0.67
N LEU A 174 -9.73 -2.74 0.17
CA LEU A 174 -10.84 -3.64 0.51
C LEU A 174 -10.61 -5.07 0.00
N PHE A 175 -10.06 -5.22 -1.20
CA PHE A 175 -9.74 -6.53 -1.76
C PHE A 175 -8.62 -7.23 -0.98
N GLN A 176 -7.55 -6.50 -0.65
CA GLN A 176 -6.46 -7.02 0.17
C GLN A 176 -6.96 -7.42 1.56
N THR A 177 -7.82 -6.59 2.17
CA THR A 177 -8.50 -6.95 3.43
C THR A 177 -9.26 -8.28 3.28
N ALA A 178 -10.07 -8.45 2.23
CA ALA A 178 -10.83 -9.67 2.01
C ALA A 178 -9.91 -10.91 1.83
N LEU A 179 -8.81 -10.77 1.09
CA LEU A 179 -7.83 -11.85 0.92
C LEU A 179 -7.16 -12.22 2.24
N THR A 180 -6.72 -11.23 3.01
CA THR A 180 -6.03 -11.41 4.29
C THR A 180 -6.93 -12.11 5.32
N LEU A 181 -8.22 -11.79 5.34
CA LEU A 181 -9.21 -12.45 6.21
C LEU A 181 -9.51 -13.91 5.84
N THR A 182 -9.01 -14.42 4.72
CA THR A 182 -9.03 -15.87 4.44
C THR A 182 -7.95 -16.63 5.21
N LYS A 183 -6.95 -15.93 5.76
CA LYS A 183 -5.77 -16.49 6.42
C LYS A 183 -5.64 -16.10 7.89
N ALA A 184 -6.11 -14.89 8.24
CA ALA A 184 -6.00 -14.32 9.58
C ALA A 184 -7.36 -14.27 10.30
N SER A 185 -7.34 -14.15 11.63
CA SER A 185 -8.53 -14.04 12.46
C SER A 185 -9.28 -12.72 12.21
N LEU A 186 -10.59 -12.72 12.47
CA LEU A 186 -11.39 -11.49 12.52
C LEU A 186 -11.10 -10.75 13.83
N VAL A 187 -10.53 -9.55 13.70
CA VAL A 187 -10.11 -8.71 14.85
C VAL A 187 -10.67 -7.27 14.72
N PRO A 188 -10.85 -6.52 15.82
CA PRO A 188 -11.40 -5.16 15.78
C PRO A 188 -10.60 -4.17 14.92
N GLU A 189 -9.29 -4.39 14.77
CA GLU A 189 -8.35 -3.54 14.03
C GLU A 189 -8.69 -3.44 12.54
N ILE A 190 -9.49 -4.38 12.00
CA ILE A 190 -10.06 -4.29 10.65
C ILE A 190 -10.80 -2.95 10.46
N ALA A 191 -11.40 -2.39 11.51
CA ALA A 191 -12.06 -1.09 11.45
C ALA A 191 -11.10 0.04 11.02
N VAL A 192 -9.83 -0.02 11.44
CA VAL A 192 -8.79 0.94 11.02
C VAL A 192 -8.58 0.84 9.51
N THR A 193 -8.45 -0.37 8.98
CA THR A 193 -8.27 -0.60 7.55
C THR A 193 -9.46 -0.13 6.73
N LEU A 194 -10.69 -0.34 7.22
CA LEU A 194 -11.90 0.16 6.57
C LEU A 194 -11.95 1.70 6.56
N MET A 195 -11.50 2.37 7.62
CA MET A 195 -11.35 3.83 7.63
C MET A 195 -10.30 4.29 6.62
N LEU A 196 -9.15 3.62 6.55
CA LEU A 196 -8.11 3.90 5.56
C LEU A 196 -8.61 3.68 4.12
N ALA A 197 -9.46 2.68 3.88
CA ALA A 197 -10.11 2.45 2.58
C ALA A 197 -11.10 3.55 2.22
N LEU A 198 -11.81 4.12 3.21
CA LEU A 198 -12.85 5.12 2.99
C LEU A 198 -12.28 6.45 2.47
N ILE A 199 -11.11 6.87 2.95
CA ILE A 199 -10.46 8.11 2.54
C ILE A 199 -10.27 8.22 1.01
N PRO A 200 -9.57 7.29 0.34
CA PRO A 200 -9.39 7.33 -1.12
C PRO A 200 -10.71 7.18 -1.87
N ILE A 201 -11.69 6.44 -1.33
CA ILE A 201 -13.04 6.34 -1.92
C ILE A 201 -13.72 7.71 -1.92
N LEU A 202 -13.74 8.41 -0.78
CA LEU A 202 -14.36 9.72 -0.67
C LEU A 202 -13.67 10.75 -1.56
N LEU A 203 -12.33 10.77 -1.58
CA LEU A 203 -11.55 11.63 -2.48
C LEU A 203 -11.89 11.36 -3.95
N GLY A 204 -11.94 10.10 -4.36
CA GLY A 204 -12.32 9.70 -5.71
C GLY A 204 -13.72 10.16 -6.10
N VAL A 205 -14.72 9.95 -5.22
CA VAL A 205 -16.09 10.42 -5.44
C VAL A 205 -16.14 11.94 -5.57
N VAL A 206 -15.45 12.69 -4.72
CA VAL A 206 -15.42 14.16 -4.74
C VAL A 206 -14.80 14.67 -6.04
N VAL A 207 -13.65 14.11 -6.46
CA VAL A 207 -12.99 14.50 -7.72
C VAL A 207 -13.87 14.19 -8.92
N LEU A 208 -14.46 12.99 -8.99
CA LEU A 208 -15.36 12.63 -10.09
C LEU A 208 -16.60 13.53 -10.13
N ARG A 209 -17.19 13.86 -8.98
CA ARG A 209 -18.31 14.82 -8.91
C ARG A 209 -17.89 16.20 -9.38
N LEU A 210 -16.73 16.70 -8.98
CA LEU A 210 -16.22 18.01 -9.39
C LEU A 210 -15.98 18.09 -10.91
N VAL A 211 -15.43 17.02 -11.49
CA VAL A 211 -15.05 16.98 -12.89
C VAL A 211 -16.27 16.74 -13.80
N LEU A 212 -17.12 15.76 -13.45
CA LEU A 212 -18.25 15.34 -14.30
C LEU A 212 -19.50 16.24 -14.21
N ARG A 213 -19.58 17.16 -13.24
CA ARG A 213 -20.73 18.05 -13.02
C ARG A 213 -20.58 19.41 -13.70
N SER A 214 -19.35 19.78 -14.10
CA SER A 214 -19.05 21.12 -14.61
C SER A 214 -19.44 21.26 -16.09
N ARG A 215 -20.65 21.74 -16.38
CA ARG A 215 -21.06 22.20 -17.72
C ARG A 215 -20.71 23.68 -17.87
N GLY A 216 -19.54 24.01 -18.43
CA GLY A 216 -19.15 25.40 -18.71
C GLY A 216 -17.66 25.69 -18.58
N LYS A 217 -17.28 26.97 -18.67
CA LYS A 217 -15.89 27.41 -18.47
C LYS A 217 -15.40 26.97 -17.09
N VAL A 218 -14.30 26.23 -17.05
CA VAL A 218 -13.62 25.86 -15.80
C VAL A 218 -13.13 27.13 -15.13
N GLY A 219 -13.79 27.50 -14.03
CA GLY A 219 -13.39 28.62 -13.18
C GLY A 219 -12.17 28.30 -12.32
N ILE A 220 -11.47 29.34 -11.86
CA ILE A 220 -10.30 29.23 -10.99
C ILE A 220 -10.57 28.37 -9.75
N ARG A 221 -11.80 28.40 -9.20
CA ARG A 221 -12.21 27.57 -8.05
C ARG A 221 -12.04 26.07 -8.28
N LYS A 222 -12.44 25.55 -9.46
CA LYS A 222 -12.30 24.12 -9.79
C LYS A 222 -10.83 23.71 -9.84
N ARG A 223 -9.96 24.59 -10.33
CA ARG A 223 -8.50 24.37 -10.37
C ARG A 223 -7.92 24.30 -8.97
N VAL A 224 -8.26 25.28 -8.13
CA VAL A 224 -7.83 25.31 -6.72
C VAL A 224 -8.30 24.05 -5.98
N TYR A 225 -9.55 23.61 -6.17
CA TYR A 225 -10.03 22.37 -5.57
C TYR A 225 -9.25 21.13 -6.05
N LEU A 226 -8.97 21.01 -7.34
CA LEU A 226 -8.16 19.89 -7.86
C LEU A 226 -6.74 19.90 -7.30
N ALA A 227 -6.12 21.08 -7.14
CA ALA A 227 -4.80 21.21 -6.54
C ALA A 227 -4.80 20.76 -5.06
N ILE A 228 -5.75 21.26 -4.27
CA ILE A 228 -5.90 20.89 -2.86
C ILE A 228 -6.19 19.39 -2.71
N LEU A 229 -7.12 18.85 -3.50
CA LEU A 229 -7.45 17.43 -3.45
C LEU A 229 -6.29 16.55 -3.90
N GLY A 230 -5.47 17.00 -4.86
CA GLY A 230 -4.24 16.32 -5.26
C GLY A 230 -3.22 16.27 -4.12
N LEU A 231 -3.00 17.38 -3.40
CA LEU A 231 -2.11 17.41 -2.24
C LEU A 231 -2.61 16.50 -1.11
N ILE A 232 -3.90 16.58 -0.77
CA ILE A 232 -4.50 15.70 0.25
C ILE A 232 -4.35 14.23 -0.16
N ALA A 233 -4.63 13.91 -1.43
CA ALA A 233 -4.53 12.55 -1.95
C ALA A 233 -3.10 12.00 -1.90
N LEU A 234 -2.07 12.84 -2.07
CA LEU A 234 -0.67 12.42 -1.93
C LEU A 234 -0.38 11.91 -0.52
N PHE A 235 -0.78 12.67 0.50
CA PHE A 235 -0.56 12.30 1.90
C PHE A 235 -1.49 11.19 2.41
N ALA A 236 -2.64 11.01 1.74
CA ALA A 236 -3.58 9.92 1.99
C ALA A 236 -3.34 8.68 1.11
N TRP A 237 -2.27 8.66 0.32
CA TRP A 237 -1.88 7.57 -0.58
C TRP A 237 -2.96 7.15 -1.60
N ALA A 238 -3.89 8.06 -1.91
CA ALA A 238 -4.99 7.80 -2.81
C ALA A 238 -4.51 7.84 -4.26
N GLY A 239 -4.71 6.76 -5.01
CA GLY A 239 -4.25 6.61 -6.39
C GLY A 239 -2.74 6.39 -6.53
N LEU A 240 -2.12 5.82 -5.48
CA LEU A 240 -0.65 5.68 -5.39
C LEU A 240 -0.02 7.09 -5.52
N LEU A 241 1.01 7.23 -6.36
CA LEU A 241 1.60 8.53 -6.69
C LEU A 241 1.05 9.13 -7.99
N VAL A 242 0.43 8.31 -8.83
CA VAL A 242 -0.03 8.71 -10.17
C VAL A 242 -1.33 9.52 -10.09
N GLY A 243 -2.30 9.09 -9.26
CA GLY A 243 -3.56 9.81 -9.06
C GLY A 243 -3.35 11.25 -8.58
N PRO A 244 -2.56 11.49 -7.51
CA PRO A 244 -2.29 12.83 -6.99
C PRO A 244 -1.60 13.71 -8.04
N ALA A 245 -0.62 13.17 -8.76
CA ALA A 245 0.06 13.86 -9.86
C ALA A 245 -0.93 14.27 -10.96
N LEU A 246 -1.84 13.37 -11.37
CA LEU A 246 -2.87 13.68 -12.36
C LEU A 246 -3.85 14.76 -11.86
N ALA A 247 -4.25 14.74 -10.58
CA ALA A 247 -5.10 15.79 -10.01
C ALA A 247 -4.41 17.16 -10.04
N LEU A 248 -3.12 17.22 -9.70
CA LEU A 248 -2.30 18.43 -9.78
C LEU A 248 -2.15 18.90 -11.24
N ILE A 249 -1.88 18.01 -12.18
CA ILE A 249 -1.79 18.34 -13.62
C ILE A 249 -3.15 18.87 -14.13
N ALA A 250 -4.26 18.23 -13.75
CA ALA A 250 -5.59 18.68 -14.12
C ALA A 250 -5.89 20.11 -13.60
N SER A 251 -5.30 20.52 -12.48
CA SER A 251 -5.48 21.89 -11.95
C SER A 251 -4.89 22.97 -12.88
N VAL A 252 -3.84 22.65 -13.65
CA VAL A 252 -3.15 23.61 -14.51
C VAL A 252 -3.54 23.50 -16.00
N LEU A 253 -4.12 22.39 -16.45
CA LEU A 253 -4.47 22.16 -17.85
C LEU A 253 -5.47 23.18 -18.43
N PRO A 254 -5.34 23.61 -19.70
CA PRO A 254 -6.26 24.55 -20.33
C PRO A 254 -7.61 23.92 -20.69
N THR A 255 -8.67 24.74 -20.68
CA THR A 255 -10.06 24.28 -20.82
C THR A 255 -10.57 24.18 -22.26
N ARG A 256 -9.79 24.59 -23.26
CA ARG A 256 -10.32 24.68 -24.64
C ARG A 256 -10.20 23.32 -25.33
N ALA A 257 -11.36 22.74 -25.69
CA ALA A 257 -11.39 21.78 -26.78
C ALA A 257 -10.88 22.51 -28.04
N ARG A 258 -9.84 21.98 -28.68
CA ARG A 258 -9.29 22.52 -29.91
C ARG A 258 -10.35 22.33 -31.00
N VAL A 259 -11.20 23.33 -31.23
CA VAL A 259 -12.06 23.37 -32.42
C VAL A 259 -11.12 23.62 -33.59
N SER A 260 -10.84 22.59 -34.39
CA SER A 260 -10.19 22.74 -35.68
C SER A 260 -11.13 23.49 -36.61
N SER A 261 -11.02 24.82 -36.62
CA SER A 261 -11.66 25.67 -37.64
C SER A 261 -10.83 25.64 -38.93
N GLN A 262 -11.00 24.59 -39.73
CA GLN A 262 -10.60 24.47 -41.14
C GLN A 262 -11.44 23.31 -41.68
N ARG A 263 -12.39 23.44 -42.62
CA ARG A 263 -12.60 24.37 -43.73
C ARG A 263 -14.09 24.67 -43.86
N ARG A 264 -14.45 25.94 -43.81
CA ARG A 264 -15.65 26.47 -44.50
C ARG A 264 -15.20 27.76 -45.17
N ASN A 265 -14.51 27.60 -46.30
CA ASN A 265 -14.34 28.63 -47.32
C ASN A 265 -13.73 28.00 -48.58
N SER A 266 -14.62 27.48 -49.40
CA SER A 266 -14.54 27.56 -50.86
C SER A 266 -15.98 27.39 -51.36
N GLY A 267 -16.75 28.46 -51.18
CA GLY A 267 -17.93 28.70 -52.00
C GLY A 267 -17.47 29.38 -53.28
N ASN A 268 -17.70 28.72 -54.40
CA ASN A 268 -18.39 29.21 -55.60
C ASN A 268 -18.40 28.09 -56.63
#